data_AF-A0A926ZT93-F1
#
_entry.id   AF-A0A926ZT93-F1
#
_cell.length_a   1.000
_cell.length_b   1.000
_cell.length_c   1.000
_cell.angle_alpha   90.00
_cell.angle_beta   90.00
_cell.angle_gamma   90.00
#
_symmetry.space_group_name_H-M   'P 1'
#
loop_
_entity.id
_entity.type
_entity.pdbx_description
1 polymer ?
#
loop_
_entity_poly.entity_id
_entity_poly.type
_entity_poly.pdbx_seq_one_letter_code
_entity_poly.pdbx_strand_id
1 'polypeptide(L)'
;MNFLKKDYFNNNLLNQIRYQLEILEIHDSKLARLLCKLIPSHCPFERTVTILGRTLFHIPPLCKINPLYEQIIGLRYKCLLYLVDECGEDATRYC
;
A
#
# COMPACT_ATOMS: atom_id res chain seq x y z
N MET A 1 -3.11 -27.89 26.53
CA MET A 1 -1.89 -27.62 25.75
C MET A 1 -2.14 -27.15 24.30
N ASN A 2 -3.31 -26.58 23.94
CA ASN A 2 -3.65 -26.31 22.52
C ASN A 2 -3.94 -24.83 22.18
N PHE A 3 -3.89 -23.91 23.16
CA PHE A 3 -4.16 -22.49 22.91
C PHE A 3 -2.94 -21.70 22.40
N LEU A 4 -1.72 -22.11 22.74
CA LEU A 4 -0.48 -21.41 22.33
C LEU A 4 -0.06 -21.67 20.87
N LYS A 5 -0.63 -22.67 20.19
CA LYS A 5 -0.25 -23.03 18.81
C LYS A 5 -0.97 -22.18 17.75
N LYS A 6 -2.12 -21.59 18.10
CA LYS A 6 -3.01 -20.93 17.14
C LYS A 6 -2.51 -19.54 16.75
N ASP A 7 -1.90 -18.81 17.69
CA ASP A 7 -1.35 -17.48 17.43
C ASP A 7 -0.01 -17.51 16.67
N TYR A 8 0.78 -18.59 16.80
CA TYR A 8 2.07 -18.71 16.11
C TYR A 8 1.91 -19.01 14.60
N PHE A 9 0.88 -19.76 14.21
CA PHE A 9 0.65 -20.14 12.81
C PHE A 9 0.18 -18.95 11.96
N ASN A 10 -0.67 -18.08 12.53
CA ASN A 10 -1.22 -16.93 11.83
C ASN A 10 -0.16 -15.84 11.55
N ASN A 11 0.78 -15.68 12.49
CA ASN A 11 1.94 -14.79 12.31
C ASN A 11 2.88 -15.31 11.22
N ASN A 12 3.06 -16.63 11.08
CA ASN A 12 3.90 -17.19 10.02
C ASN A 12 3.33 -16.93 8.63
N LEU A 13 2.03 -17.12 8.40
CA LEU A 13 1.44 -16.89 7.08
C LEU A 13 1.49 -15.41 6.67
N LEU A 14 1.13 -14.50 7.58
CA LEU A 14 1.22 -13.05 7.32
C LEU A 14 2.66 -12.64 7.01
N ASN A 15 3.64 -13.15 7.77
CA ASN A 15 5.05 -12.86 7.51
C ASN A 15 5.54 -13.46 6.18
N GLN A 16 5.05 -14.63 5.79
CA GLN A 16 5.32 -15.19 4.46
C GLN A 16 4.76 -14.29 3.36
N ILE A 17 3.50 -13.84 3.49
CA ILE A 17 2.90 -12.91 2.52
C ILE A 17 3.68 -11.59 2.45
N ARG A 18 4.09 -11.04 3.60
CA ARG A 18 4.94 -9.83 3.66
C ARG A 18 6.22 -10.03 2.86
N TYR A 19 6.94 -11.12 3.14
CA TYR A 19 8.18 -11.44 2.44
C TYR A 19 7.95 -11.62 0.93
N GLN A 20 6.88 -12.32 0.53
CA GLN A 20 6.54 -12.50 -0.88
C GLN A 20 6.29 -11.15 -1.59
N LEU A 21 5.58 -10.22 -0.96
CA LEU A 21 5.37 -8.86 -1.51
C LEU A 21 6.69 -8.07 -1.58
N GLU A 22 7.59 -8.26 -0.61
CA GLU A 22 8.88 -7.58 -0.55
C GLU A 22 9.88 -8.07 -1.60
N ILE A 23 9.85 -9.36 -1.97
CA ILE A 23 10.72 -9.89 -3.03
C ILE A 23 10.11 -9.80 -4.43
N LEU A 24 8.83 -9.46 -4.54
CA LEU A 24 8.15 -9.36 -5.83
C LEU A 24 8.79 -8.25 -6.67
N GLU A 25 9.25 -8.62 -7.85
CA GLU A 25 9.76 -7.71 -8.88
C GLU A 25 8.69 -7.48 -9.96
N ILE A 26 8.64 -6.27 -10.48
CA ILE A 26 7.63 -5.84 -11.45
C ILE A 26 8.29 -5.74 -12.81
N HIS A 27 7.81 -6.55 -13.76
CA HIS A 27 8.35 -6.62 -15.12
C HIS A 27 7.27 -6.44 -16.20
N ASP A 28 6.04 -6.09 -15.80
CA ASP A 28 4.89 -5.89 -16.70
C ASP A 28 4.30 -4.48 -16.53
N SER A 29 4.38 -3.68 -17.59
CA SER A 29 3.86 -2.30 -17.61
C SER A 29 2.35 -2.20 -17.46
N LYS A 30 1.56 -3.18 -17.91
CA LYS A 30 0.09 -3.17 -17.72
C LYS A 30 -0.25 -3.40 -16.26
N LEU A 31 0.41 -4.37 -15.63
CA LEU A 31 0.24 -4.66 -14.21
C LEU A 31 0.69 -3.47 -13.36
N ALA A 32 1.87 -2.91 -13.65
CA ALA A 32 2.40 -1.75 -12.94
C ALA A 32 1.44 -0.56 -12.98
N ARG A 33 0.90 -0.25 -14.17
CA ARG A 33 -0.11 0.83 -14.34
C ARG A 33 -1.38 0.58 -13.56
N LEU A 34 -1.87 -0.66 -13.56
CA LEU A 34 -3.06 -1.04 -12.80
C LEU A 34 -2.81 -0.86 -11.30
N LEU A 35 -1.69 -1.35 -10.78
CA LEU A 35 -1.33 -1.24 -9.37
C LEU A 35 -1.12 0.21 -8.94
N CYS A 36 -0.46 1.04 -9.75
CA CYS A 36 -0.33 2.48 -9.51
C CYS A 36 -1.66 3.24 -9.59
N LYS A 37 -2.71 2.69 -10.20
CA LYS A 37 -4.06 3.30 -10.16
C LYS A 37 -4.90 2.79 -9.01
N LEU A 38 -4.70 1.54 -8.59
CA LEU A 38 -5.46 0.91 -7.52
C LEU A 38 -4.96 1.29 -6.13
N ILE A 39 -3.64 1.33 -5.93
CA ILE A 39 -3.03 1.65 -4.65
C ILE A 39 -2.90 3.17 -4.55
N PRO A 40 -3.54 3.85 -3.58
CA PRO A 40 -3.51 5.31 -3.52
C PRO A 40 -2.11 5.87 -3.19
N SER A 41 -1.79 7.05 -3.72
CA SER A 41 -0.56 7.82 -3.43
C SER A 41 -0.53 8.40 -2.01
N HIS A 42 -1.72 8.63 -1.44
CA HIS A 42 -1.91 9.20 -0.11
C HIS A 42 -2.72 8.27 0.79
N CYS A 43 -2.73 8.55 2.10
CA CYS A 43 -3.49 7.76 3.05
C CYS A 43 -5.00 7.97 2.82
N PRO A 44 -5.78 6.95 2.40
CA PRO A 44 -7.22 7.13 2.13
C PRO A 44 -8.05 7.42 3.39
N PHE A 45 -7.49 7.15 4.57
CA PHE A 45 -8.18 7.41 5.84
C PHE A 45 -8.01 8.85 6.32
N GLU A 46 -6.88 9.49 6.00
CA GLU A 46 -6.60 10.85 6.43
C GLU A 46 -7.48 11.82 5.64
N ARG A 47 -8.34 12.54 6.35
CA ARG A 47 -9.21 13.54 5.73
C ARG A 47 -9.73 14.54 6.75
N THR A 48 -9.96 15.75 6.30
CA THR A 48 -10.57 16.80 7.10
C THR A 48 -12.04 16.91 6.74
N VAL A 49 -12.92 16.77 7.74
CA VAL A 49 -14.37 16.90 7.55
C VAL A 49 -14.75 18.35 7.83
N THR A 50 -15.26 19.03 6.81
CA THR A 50 -15.70 20.43 6.90
C THR A 50 -17.20 20.54 6.63
N ILE A 51 -17.88 21.43 7.36
CA ILE A 51 -19.29 21.76 7.17
C ILE A 51 -19.40 23.28 7.15
N LEU A 52 -20.03 23.84 6.11
CA LEU A 52 -20.19 25.29 5.94
C LEU A 52 -18.87 26.07 6.05
N GLY A 53 -17.78 25.51 5.53
CA GLY A 53 -16.45 26.12 5.57
C GLY A 53 -15.75 26.07 6.93
N ARG A 54 -16.34 25.41 7.94
CA ARG A 54 -15.72 25.19 9.26
C ARG A 54 -15.28 23.74 9.39
N THR A 55 -14.05 23.53 9.83
CA THR A 55 -13.55 22.18 10.16
C THR A 55 -14.27 21.65 11.39
N LEU A 56 -14.92 20.49 11.24
CA LEU A 56 -15.56 19.80 12.35
C LEU A 56 -14.55 18.94 13.10
N PHE A 57 -13.81 18.10 12.38
CA PHE A 57 -12.69 17.33 12.91
C PHE A 57 -11.75 16.87 11.78
N HIS A 58 -10.55 16.45 12.16
CA HIS A 58 -9.54 15.88 11.28
C HIS A 58 -9.34 14.40 11.62
N ILE A 59 -9.48 13.52 10.63
CA ILE A 59 -9.17 12.09 10.77
C ILE A 59 -7.66 11.94 10.50
N PRO A 60 -6.88 11.45 11.47
CA PRO A 60 -5.44 11.28 11.30
C PRO A 60 -5.12 10.17 10.28
N PRO A 61 -3.85 10.05 9.84
CA PRO A 61 -3.42 8.95 8.99
C PRO A 61 -3.48 7.60 9.74
N LEU A 62 -4.60 6.90 9.57
CA LEU A 62 -4.86 5.57 10.17
C LEU A 62 -4.38 4.40 9.29
N CYS A 63 -3.52 4.68 8.30
CA CYS A 63 -3.11 3.71 7.30
C CYS A 63 -2.31 2.52 7.82
N LYS A 64 -1.62 2.68 8.96
CA LYS A 64 -0.83 1.62 9.61
C LYS A 64 -1.70 0.57 10.36
N ILE A 65 -3.02 0.74 10.39
CA ILE A 65 -3.95 -0.30 10.92
C ILE A 65 -3.89 -1.56 10.06
N ASN A 66 -3.63 -1.43 8.75
CA ASN A 66 -3.47 -2.58 7.87
C ASN A 66 -2.09 -3.24 8.09
N PRO A 67 -2.02 -4.53 8.50
CA PRO A 67 -0.76 -5.24 8.74
C PRO A 67 0.19 -5.34 7.54
N LEU A 68 -0.30 -5.09 6.32
CA LEU A 68 0.46 -5.16 5.06
C LEU A 68 0.66 -3.78 4.40
N TYR A 69 0.35 -2.69 5.11
CA TYR A 69 0.39 -1.35 4.52
C TYR A 69 1.77 -1.00 3.93
N GLU A 70 2.87 -1.24 4.66
CA GLU A 70 4.23 -0.96 4.15
C GLU A 70 4.52 -1.72 2.87
N GLN A 71 4.16 -3.01 2.83
CA GLN A 71 4.42 -3.85 1.67
C GLN A 71 3.60 -3.41 0.46
N ILE A 72 2.36 -2.97 0.65
CA ILE A 72 1.49 -2.46 -0.43
C ILE A 72 2.03 -1.13 -0.97
N ILE A 73 2.45 -0.21 -0.10
CA ILE A 73 3.05 1.06 -0.52
C ILE A 73 4.41 0.83 -1.21
N GLY A 74 5.22 -0.09 -0.69
CA GLY A 74 6.46 -0.53 -1.31
C GLY A 74 6.23 -1.13 -2.70
N LEU A 75 5.20 -1.96 -2.87
CA LEU A 75 4.80 -2.50 -4.17
C LEU A 75 4.43 -1.40 -5.17
N ARG A 76 3.64 -0.40 -4.74
CA ARG A 76 3.31 0.77 -5.56
C ARG A 76 4.57 1.52 -5.98
N TYR A 77 5.49 1.75 -5.06
CA TYR A 77 6.75 2.43 -5.34
C TYR A 77 7.58 1.67 -6.39
N LYS A 78 7.70 0.34 -6.27
CA LYS A 78 8.36 -0.50 -7.28
C LYS A 78 7.69 -0.39 -8.66
N CYS A 79 6.35 -0.43 -8.70
CA CYS A 79 5.60 -0.25 -9.95
C CYS A 79 5.90 1.11 -10.59
N LEU A 80 5.93 2.17 -9.78
CA LEU A 80 6.21 3.52 -10.25
C LEU A 80 7.63 3.64 -10.79
N LEU A 81 8.63 3.12 -10.07
CA LEU A 81 10.02 3.10 -10.53
C LEU A 81 10.17 2.35 -11.85
N TYR A 82 9.60 1.15 -11.97
CA TYR A 82 9.61 0.39 -13.22
C TYR A 82 9.00 1.20 -14.39
N LEU A 83 7.89 1.90 -14.17
CA LEU A 83 7.26 2.71 -15.21
C LEU A 83 8.10 3.93 -15.59
N VAL A 84 8.76 4.58 -14.63
CA VAL A 84 9.57 5.78 -14.88
C VAL A 84 10.92 5.41 -15.48
N ASP A 85 11.66 4.51 -14.83
CA ASP A 85 13.05 4.21 -15.16
C ASP A 85 13.18 3.27 -16.35
N GLU A 86 12.31 2.26 -16.47
CA GLU A 86 12.38 1.27 -17.56
C GLU A 86 11.44 1.59 -18.73
N CYS A 87 10.22 2.07 -18.45
CA CYS A 87 9.25 2.38 -19.50
C CYS A 87 9.30 3.86 -19.96
N GLY A 88 10.01 4.74 -19.25
CA GLY A 88 10.13 6.17 -19.59
C GLY A 88 8.83 6.96 -19.41
N GLU A 89 7.91 6.51 -18.55
CA GLU A 89 6.66 7.21 -18.27
C GLU A 89 6.85 8.36 -17.28
N ASP A 90 5.97 9.36 -17.36
CA ASP A 90 5.94 10.47 -16.40
C ASP A 90 5.25 10.03 -15.08
N ALA A 91 5.95 10.19 -13.96
CA ALA A 91 5.45 9.86 -12.63
C ALA A 91 4.19 10.65 -12.24
N THR A 92 4.03 11.89 -12.74
CA THR A 92 2.89 12.76 -12.39
C THR A 92 1.54 12.18 -12.79
N ARG A 93 1.52 11.24 -13.75
CA ARG A 93 0.30 10.53 -14.18
C ARG A 93 -0.33 9.66 -13.09
N TYR A 94 0.42 9.38 -12.02
CA TYR A 94 0.03 8.45 -10.97
C TYR A 94 -0.12 9.11 -9.60
N CYS A 95 0.13 10.42 -9.48
CA CYS A 95 0.13 11.14 -8.20
C CYS A 95 -1.25 11.69 -7.83
#